data_AF-A0AAE0DGI9-F1
#
_entry.id   AF-A0AAE0DGI9-F1
#
_cell.length_a   1.000
_cell.length_b   1.000
_cell.length_c   1.000
_cell.angle_alpha   90.00
_cell.angle_beta   90.00
_cell.angle_gamma   90.00
#
_symmetry.space_group_name_H-M   'P 1'
#
loop_
_entity.id
_entity.type
_entity.pdbx_description
1 polymer ?
#
loop_
_entity_poly.entity_id
_entity_poly.type
_entity_poly.pdbx_seq_one_letter_code
_entity_poly.pdbx_strand_id
1 'polypeptide(L)'
;MEYVCVFLLAEALTLNRRTRNFPVPKEVIQETIDTLNYLYPWDSATRKLLRREGTDIDMHGSQDPIPDRRSLRDFKYYKPRMVDVAYEFLNPPKSWTTIWKDRRNPMQFWTFWLGLLIFFFTLGFGVAATVLAVLQLDVARHPPKSD
;
A
#
# COMPACT_ATOMS: atom_id res chain seq x y z
N MET A 1 2.74 -16.21 -15.88
CA MET A 1 3.69 -17.32 -16.08
C MET A 1 4.96 -17.12 -15.25
N GLU A 2 5.52 -15.91 -15.14
CA GLU A 2 6.76 -15.68 -14.36
C GLU A 2 6.62 -16.00 -12.86
N TYR A 3 5.50 -15.64 -12.23
CA TYR A 3 5.26 -15.89 -10.80
C TYR A 3 5.28 -17.37 -10.43
N VAL A 4 4.76 -18.24 -11.30
CA VAL A 4 4.70 -19.69 -11.06
C VAL A 4 6.11 -20.29 -10.98
N CYS A 5 7.04 -19.79 -11.81
CA CYS A 5 8.42 -20.25 -11.81
C CYS A 5 9.15 -19.88 -10.50
N VAL A 6 8.87 -18.70 -9.96
CA VAL A 6 9.45 -18.23 -8.69
C VAL A 6 8.90 -19.04 -7.50
N PHE A 7 7.59 -19.34 -7.50
CA PHE A 7 7.00 -20.19 -6.45
C PHE A 7 7.45 -21.65 -6.53
N LEU A 8 7.57 -22.22 -7.74
CA LEU A 8 8.13 -23.56 -7.94
C LEU A 8 9.61 -23.62 -7.54
N LEU A 9 10.39 -22.56 -7.78
CA LEU A 9 11.76 -22.47 -7.29
C LEU A 9 11.79 -22.43 -5.76
N ALA A 10 10.86 -21.71 -5.13
CA ALA A 10 10.73 -21.67 -3.68
C ALA A 10 10.36 -23.04 -3.09
N GLU A 11 9.43 -23.75 -3.73
CA GLU A 11 9.04 -25.12 -3.38
C GLU A 11 10.20 -26.09 -3.55
N ALA A 12 10.93 -25.99 -4.66
CA ALA A 12 12.13 -26.79 -4.90
C ALA A 12 13.17 -26.51 -3.82
N LEU A 13 13.38 -25.26 -3.40
CA LEU A 13 14.33 -24.88 -2.36
C LEU A 13 13.91 -25.36 -0.97
N THR A 14 12.61 -25.33 -0.62
CA THR A 14 12.10 -25.85 0.66
C THR A 14 12.15 -27.37 0.72
N LEU A 15 11.91 -28.06 -0.38
CA LEU A 15 12.12 -29.50 -0.51
C LEU A 15 13.62 -29.86 -0.41
N ASN A 16 14.49 -29.08 -1.06
CA ASN A 16 15.94 -29.32 -1.06
C ASN A 16 16.58 -29.10 0.32
N ARG A 17 16.04 -28.19 1.14
CA ARG A 17 16.43 -27.99 2.54
C ARG A 17 16.38 -29.28 3.38
N ARG A 18 15.56 -30.26 3.01
CA ARG A 18 15.52 -31.58 3.66
C ARG A 18 16.67 -32.51 3.28
N THR A 19 17.37 -32.27 2.17
CA THR A 19 18.49 -33.11 1.72
C THR A 19 19.83 -32.56 2.21
N ARG A 20 20.74 -33.44 2.66
CA ARG A 20 21.99 -33.05 3.34
C ARG A 20 23.13 -32.58 2.40
N ASN A 21 22.99 -32.77 1.09
CA ASN A 21 24.09 -32.63 0.11
C ASN A 21 23.84 -31.52 -0.93
N PHE A 22 23.27 -30.40 -0.53
CA PHE A 22 23.09 -29.27 -1.46
C PHE A 22 24.35 -28.37 -1.47
N PRO A 23 24.90 -28.03 -2.65
CA PRO A 23 26.12 -27.23 -2.76
C PRO A 23 25.93 -25.75 -2.38
N VAL A 24 24.70 -25.32 -2.11
CA VAL A 24 24.39 -23.94 -1.74
C VAL A 24 24.32 -23.80 -0.21
N PRO A 25 24.94 -22.76 0.37
CA PRO A 25 24.87 -22.48 1.80
C PRO A 25 23.42 -22.31 2.26
N LYS A 26 23.09 -22.86 3.43
CA LYS A 26 21.72 -22.83 3.98
C LYS A 26 21.25 -21.40 4.26
N GLU A 27 22.18 -20.50 4.50
CA GLU A 27 21.96 -19.07 4.76
C GLU A 27 21.41 -18.38 3.51
N VAL A 28 21.92 -18.72 2.32
CA VAL A 28 21.42 -18.17 1.04
C VAL A 28 19.99 -18.66 0.79
N ILE A 29 19.71 -19.92 1.10
CA ILE A 29 18.37 -20.50 0.92
C ILE A 29 17.37 -19.80 1.86
N GLN A 30 17.75 -19.60 3.13
CA GLN A 30 16.90 -18.92 4.10
C GLN A 30 16.62 -17.47 3.69
N GLU A 31 17.64 -16.71 3.30
CA GLU A 31 17.45 -15.33 2.79
C GLU A 31 16.61 -15.29 1.51
N THR A 32 16.70 -16.32 0.66
CA THR A 32 15.88 -16.39 -0.56
C THR A 32 14.40 -16.59 -0.20
N ILE A 33 14.10 -17.45 0.76
CA ILE A 33 12.73 -17.66 1.27
C ILE A 33 12.20 -16.39 1.92
N ASP A 34 13.00 -15.75 2.78
CA ASP A 34 12.61 -14.52 3.46
C ASP A 34 12.38 -13.39 2.47
N THR A 35 13.22 -13.29 1.43
CA THR A 35 13.05 -12.34 0.34
C THR A 35 11.74 -12.56 -0.41
N LEU A 36 11.40 -13.82 -0.67
CA LEU A 36 10.18 -14.15 -1.39
C LEU A 36 8.93 -13.84 -0.58
N ASN A 37 8.95 -14.10 0.73
CA ASN A 37 7.89 -13.73 1.67
C ASN A 37 7.60 -12.22 1.63
N TYR A 38 8.66 -11.39 1.56
CA TYR A 38 8.48 -9.95 1.48
C TYR A 38 7.97 -9.47 0.11
N LEU A 39 8.45 -10.04 -0.98
CA LEU A 39 8.02 -9.67 -2.34
C LEU A 39 6.57 -10.08 -2.63
N TYR A 40 6.12 -11.19 -2.05
CA TYR A 40 4.78 -11.74 -2.27
C TYR A 40 4.05 -11.85 -0.94
N PRO A 41 3.48 -10.73 -0.44
CA PRO A 41 2.71 -10.75 0.79
C PRO A 41 1.56 -11.76 0.65
N TRP A 42 1.26 -12.44 1.76
CA TRP A 42 0.27 -13.51 1.82
C TRP A 42 -1.17 -12.97 1.70
N ASP A 43 -1.52 -12.46 0.53
CA ASP A 43 -2.86 -11.94 0.21
C ASP A 43 -3.79 -13.06 -0.27
N SER A 44 -5.09 -12.81 -0.13
CA SER A 44 -6.18 -13.64 -0.64
C SER A 44 -6.02 -14.00 -2.13
N ALA A 45 -5.49 -13.07 -2.94
CA ALA A 45 -5.19 -13.32 -4.35
C ALA A 45 -4.05 -14.33 -4.54
N THR A 46 -2.96 -14.19 -3.77
CA THR A 46 -1.80 -15.10 -3.79
C THR A 46 -2.21 -16.51 -3.35
N ARG A 47 -2.99 -16.62 -2.26
CA ARG A 47 -3.55 -17.90 -1.79
C ARG A 47 -4.45 -18.57 -2.83
N LYS A 48 -5.29 -17.78 -3.52
CA LYS A 48 -6.18 -18.31 -4.55
C LYS A 48 -5.40 -18.84 -5.75
N LEU A 49 -4.29 -18.19 -6.10
CA LEU A 49 -3.41 -18.61 -7.19
C LEU A 49 -2.64 -19.88 -6.81
N LEU A 50 -2.04 -19.94 -5.61
CA LEU A 50 -1.34 -21.11 -5.09
C LEU A 50 -2.25 -22.35 -4.99
N ARG A 51 -3.48 -22.17 -4.47
CA ARG A 51 -4.50 -23.22 -4.44
C ARG A 51 -4.88 -23.75 -5.82
N ARG A 52 -4.82 -22.90 -6.85
CA ARG A 52 -5.13 -23.30 -8.23
C ARG A 52 -4.02 -24.15 -8.85
N GLU A 53 -2.77 -23.88 -8.47
CA GLU A 53 -1.59 -24.61 -8.95
C GLU A 53 -1.28 -25.86 -8.11
N GLY A 54 -2.03 -26.12 -7.02
CA GLY A 54 -1.87 -27.33 -6.20
C GLY A 54 -0.72 -27.27 -5.20
N THR A 55 -0.14 -26.09 -5.01
CA THR A 55 1.04 -25.86 -4.17
C THR A 55 0.59 -25.30 -2.81
N ASP A 56 0.64 -26.12 -1.76
CA ASP A 56 0.32 -25.73 -0.37
C ASP A 56 1.61 -25.38 0.40
N ILE A 57 2.28 -24.30 -0.01
CA ILE A 57 3.46 -23.82 0.72
C ILE A 57 2.96 -22.97 1.87
N ASP A 58 3.09 -23.45 3.10
CA ASP A 58 2.79 -22.65 4.30
C ASP A 58 3.95 -21.67 4.56
N MET A 59 3.98 -20.58 3.79
CA MET A 59 4.95 -19.51 3.96
C MET A 59 4.54 -18.65 5.17
N HIS A 60 5.05 -19.04 6.34
CA HIS A 60 4.97 -18.23 7.55
C HIS A 60 5.82 -16.97 7.38
N GLY A 61 5.21 -15.85 6.99
CA GLY A 61 5.94 -14.60 6.87
C GLY A 61 5.03 -13.40 6.73
N SER A 62 5.02 -12.57 7.79
CA SER A 62 4.65 -11.15 7.84
C SER A 62 3.55 -10.65 6.90
N GLN A 63 2.48 -10.12 7.49
CA GLN A 63 1.41 -9.40 6.80
C GLN A 63 1.89 -8.11 6.12
N ASP A 64 3.08 -7.63 6.51
CA ASP A 64 3.69 -6.41 6.00
C ASP A 64 4.47 -6.67 4.69
N PRO A 65 4.14 -5.94 3.62
CA PRO A 65 4.74 -6.13 2.29
C PRO A 65 6.19 -5.63 2.16
N ILE A 66 6.79 -5.08 3.22
CA ILE A 66 8.19 -4.64 3.20
C ILE A 66 8.85 -4.98 4.55
N PRO A 67 10.09 -5.47 4.55
CA PRO A 67 10.86 -5.62 5.77
C PRO A 67 11.09 -4.29 6.48
N ASP A 68 11.00 -4.27 7.81
CA ASP A 68 11.50 -3.13 8.60
C ASP A 68 13.03 -2.98 8.37
N ARG A 69 13.55 -1.76 8.54
CA ARG A 69 14.99 -1.46 8.43
C ARG A 69 15.87 -2.38 9.27
N ARG A 70 15.33 -2.91 10.37
CA ARG A 70 16.03 -3.87 11.24
C ARG A 70 16.13 -5.25 10.59
N SER A 71 15.08 -5.78 9.97
CA SER A 71 15.15 -7.09 9.31
C SER A 71 15.98 -7.02 8.03
N LEU A 72 16.00 -5.88 7.33
CA LEU A 72 16.91 -5.61 6.20
C LEU A 72 18.41 -5.64 6.58
N ARG A 73 18.76 -5.45 7.86
CA ARG A 73 20.15 -5.51 8.33
C ARG A 73 20.70 -6.93 8.38
N ASP A 74 19.82 -7.91 8.55
CA ASP A 74 20.17 -9.33 8.71
C ASP A 74 20.40 -10.03 7.35
N PHE A 75 19.95 -9.42 6.25
CA PHE A 75 20.27 -9.88 4.89
C PHE A 75 21.74 -9.62 4.56
N LYS A 76 22.45 -10.67 4.12
CA LYS A 76 23.86 -10.64 3.73
C LYS A 76 24.04 -10.71 2.21
N TYR A 77 23.19 -11.46 1.51
CA TYR A 77 23.35 -11.72 0.07
C TYR A 77 22.47 -10.83 -0.80
N TYR A 78 21.20 -10.63 -0.43
CA TYR A 78 20.23 -9.88 -1.23
C TYR A 78 20.00 -8.43 -0.78
N LYS A 79 20.68 -7.99 0.28
CA LYS A 79 20.50 -6.67 0.91
C LYS A 79 20.50 -5.49 -0.06
N PRO A 80 21.44 -5.33 -1.01
CA PRO A 80 21.44 -4.16 -1.89
C PRO A 80 20.17 -4.08 -2.73
N ARG A 81 19.74 -5.22 -3.29
CA ARG A 81 18.53 -5.30 -4.12
C ARG A 81 17.26 -5.08 -3.29
N MET A 82 17.21 -5.62 -2.08
CA MET A 82 16.08 -5.44 -1.17
C MET A 82 15.94 -4.00 -0.69
N VAL A 83 17.07 -3.29 -0.51
CA VAL A 83 17.06 -1.86 -0.21
C VAL A 83 16.52 -1.05 -1.39
N ASP A 84 16.93 -1.36 -2.63
CA ASP A 84 16.42 -0.68 -3.83
C ASP A 84 14.90 -0.91 -4.00
N VAL A 85 14.43 -2.15 -3.81
CA VAL A 85 13.00 -2.48 -3.87
C VAL A 85 12.22 -1.77 -2.76
N ALA A 86 12.76 -1.76 -1.53
CA ALA A 86 12.14 -1.05 -0.42
C ALA A 86 12.08 0.46 -0.68
N TYR A 87 13.13 1.03 -1.26
CA TYR A 87 13.18 2.45 -1.61
C TYR A 87 12.13 2.80 -2.67
N GLU A 88 12.02 2.01 -3.74
CA GLU A 88 11.04 2.25 -4.80
C GLU A 88 9.60 2.02 -4.34
N PHE A 89 9.37 1.08 -3.42
CA PHE A 89 8.05 0.87 -2.84
C PHE A 89 7.65 2.00 -1.88
N LEU A 90 8.60 2.55 -1.12
CA LEU A 90 8.40 3.68 -0.22
C LEU A 90 8.29 5.02 -0.96
N ASN A 91 8.75 5.09 -2.21
CA ASN A 91 8.59 6.29 -3.02
C ASN A 91 7.08 6.58 -3.23
N PRO A 92 6.64 7.82 -2.94
CA PRO A 92 5.23 8.16 -3.03
C PRO A 92 4.73 8.02 -4.48
N PRO A 93 3.52 7.48 -4.69
CA PRO A 93 3.00 7.27 -6.02
C PRO A 93 2.81 8.61 -6.74
N LYS A 94 3.39 8.73 -7.95
CA LYS A 94 3.43 9.96 -8.75
C LYS A 94 2.09 10.37 -9.39
N SER A 95 0.99 9.66 -9.13
CA SER A 95 -0.29 9.87 -9.83
C SER A 95 -1.48 10.08 -8.89
N TRP A 96 -2.32 11.07 -9.21
CA TRP A 96 -3.56 11.43 -8.53
C TRP A 96 -4.56 10.27 -8.43
N THR A 97 -4.63 9.43 -9.46
CA THR A 97 -5.47 8.22 -9.48
C THR A 97 -4.99 7.15 -8.50
N THR A 98 -3.68 7.13 -8.21
CA THR A 98 -3.09 6.18 -7.27
C THR A 98 -3.35 6.62 -5.83
N ILE A 99 -3.24 7.92 -5.51
CA ILE A 99 -3.58 8.48 -4.17
C ILE A 99 -5.02 8.14 -3.78
N TRP A 100 -5.95 8.17 -4.75
CA TRP A 100 -7.35 7.80 -4.53
C TRP A 100 -7.57 6.34 -4.12
N LYS A 101 -6.67 5.44 -4.53
CA LYS A 101 -6.76 3.99 -4.28
C LYS A 101 -5.74 3.51 -3.23
N ASP A 102 -4.82 4.38 -2.82
CA ASP A 102 -3.75 4.04 -1.89
C ASP A 102 -4.28 4.01 -0.46
N ARG A 103 -4.51 2.79 0.05
CA ARG A 103 -4.91 2.53 1.44
C ARG A 103 -3.74 2.38 2.40
N ARG A 104 -2.48 2.46 1.93
CA ARG A 104 -1.29 2.18 2.76
C ARG A 104 -1.07 3.22 3.85
N ASN A 105 -1.53 4.46 3.65
CA ASN A 105 -1.50 5.52 4.66
C ASN A 105 -2.92 6.00 4.99
N PRO A 106 -3.64 5.34 5.92
CA PRO A 106 -5.00 5.74 6.30
C PRO A 106 -5.04 7.19 6.79
N MET A 107 -3.97 7.68 7.44
CA MET A 107 -3.87 9.06 7.90
C MET A 107 -3.85 10.07 6.75
N GLN A 108 -3.03 9.85 5.71
CA GLN A 108 -3.00 10.74 4.54
C GLN A 108 -4.33 10.70 3.77
N PHE A 109 -4.92 9.52 3.64
CA PHE A 109 -6.24 9.36 3.01
C PHE A 109 -7.30 10.22 3.70
N TRP A 110 -7.42 10.14 5.02
CA TRP A 110 -8.37 10.95 5.78
C TRP A 110 -8.09 12.45 5.70
N THR A 111 -6.82 12.87 5.71
CA THR A 111 -6.49 14.31 5.57
C THR A 111 -6.91 14.88 4.22
N PHE A 112 -6.77 14.11 3.14
CA PHE A 112 -7.21 14.53 1.81
C PHE A 112 -8.72 14.71 1.75
N TRP A 113 -9.50 13.73 2.22
CA TRP A 113 -10.96 13.81 2.23
C TRP A 113 -11.49 14.90 3.17
N LEU A 114 -10.86 15.07 4.33
CA LEU A 114 -11.21 16.11 5.28
C LEU A 114 -10.98 17.50 4.67
N GLY A 115 -9.83 17.71 4.02
CA GLY A 115 -9.54 18.97 3.32
C GLY A 115 -10.55 19.26 2.21
N LEU A 116 -10.92 18.24 1.44
CA LEU A 116 -11.93 18.36 0.39
C LEU A 116 -13.31 18.72 0.98
N LEU A 117 -13.72 18.06 2.07
CA LEU A 117 -14.97 18.36 2.76
C LEU A 117 -14.99 19.80 3.29
N ILE A 118 -13.93 20.22 3.99
CA ILE A 118 -13.80 21.59 4.49
C ILE A 118 -13.92 22.60 3.34
N PHE A 119 -13.23 22.36 2.22
CA PHE A 119 -13.29 23.23 1.05
C PHE A 119 -14.72 23.40 0.52
N PHE A 120 -15.48 22.32 0.37
CA PHE A 120 -16.87 22.38 -0.07
C PHE A 120 -17.77 23.13 0.92
N PHE A 121 -17.60 22.90 2.23
CA PHE A 121 -18.33 23.63 3.26
C PHE A 121 -18.00 25.12 3.24
N THR A 122 -16.71 25.49 3.16
CA THR A 122 -16.27 26.88 3.08
C THR A 122 -16.83 27.58 1.85
N LEU A 123 -16.82 26.91 0.69
CA LEU A 123 -17.38 27.47 -0.54
C LEU A 123 -18.91 27.65 -0.41
N GLY A 124 -19.61 26.65 0.13
CA GLY A 124 -21.06 26.72 0.35
C GLY A 124 -21.47 27.84 1.31
N PHE A 125 -20.80 27.96 2.46
CA PHE A 125 -21.04 29.04 3.41
C PHE A 125 -20.68 30.41 2.83
N GLY A 126 -19.60 30.51 2.07
CA GLY A 126 -19.23 31.74 1.37
C GLY A 126 -20.29 32.21 0.38
N VAL A 127 -20.83 31.28 -0.41
CA VAL A 127 -21.93 31.57 -1.35
C VAL A 127 -23.20 31.98 -0.60
N ALA A 128 -23.60 31.21 0.41
CA ALA A 128 -24.79 31.52 1.21
C ALA A 128 -24.70 32.89 1.88
N ALA A 129 -23.55 33.21 2.49
CA ALA A 129 -23.30 34.51 3.10
C ALA A 129 -23.38 35.65 2.08
N THR A 130 -22.83 35.44 0.88
CA THR A 130 -22.91 36.42 -0.22
C THR A 130 -24.36 36.65 -0.64
N VAL A 131 -25.16 35.60 -0.81
CA VAL A 131 -26.58 35.72 -1.18
C VAL A 131 -27.38 36.45 -0.10
N LEU A 132 -27.19 36.09 1.17
CA LEU A 132 -27.87 36.75 2.29
C LEU A 132 -27.49 38.23 2.38
N ALA A 133 -26.22 38.58 2.17
CA ALA A 133 -25.77 39.96 2.15
C ALA A 133 -26.43 40.77 1.02
N VAL A 134 -26.58 40.19 -0.17
CA VAL A 134 -27.28 40.84 -1.30
C VAL A 134 -28.76 41.06 -0.98
N LEU A 135 -29.45 40.06 -0.42
CA LEU A 135 -30.86 40.20 -0.04
C LEU A 135 -31.05 41.24 1.07
N GLN A 136 -30.17 41.28 2.06
CA GLN A 136 -30.19 42.29 3.12
C GLN A 136 -29.97 43.70 2.56
N LEU A 137 -29.06 43.86 1.59
CA LEU A 137 -28.85 45.14 0.91
C LEU A 137 -30.08 45.58 0.12
N ASP A 138 -30.77 44.65 -0.53
CA ASP A 138 -31.99 44.94 -1.30
C ASP A 138 -33.13 45.41 -0.39
N VAL A 139 -33.40 44.67 0.68
CA VAL A 139 -34.40 45.04 1.70
C VAL A 139 -34.07 46.38 2.36
N ALA A 140 -32.79 46.66 2.63
CA ALA A 140 -32.37 47.93 3.20
C ALA A 140 -32.55 49.11 2.22
N ARG A 141 -32.41 48.87 0.90
CA ARG A 141 -32.65 49.90 -0.14
C ARG A 141 -34.13 50.13 -0.40
N HIS A 142 -34.96 49.10 -0.25
CA HIS A 142 -36.40 49.15 -0.43
C HIS A 142 -37.11 48.76 0.87
N PRO A 143 -37.13 49.66 1.89
CA PRO A 143 -37.78 49.35 3.15
C PRO A 143 -39.29 49.11 2.93
N PRO A 144 -39.87 48.06 3.52
CA PRO A 144 -41.30 47.82 3.42
C PRO A 144 -42.04 49.00 4.06
N LYS A 145 -43.09 49.50 3.37
CA LYS A 145 -43.96 50.54 3.93
C LYS A 145 -44.63 50.01 5.19
N SER A 146 -44.44 50.72 6.30
CA SER A 146 -45.21 50.49 7.52
C SER A 146 -46.62 51.06 7.33
N ASP A 147 -47.63 50.19 7.32
CA ASP A 147 -49.03 50.57 7.54
C ASP A 147 -49.31 50.79 9.03
#